data_AF-A0A432ERS9-F1
#
_entry.id   AF-A0A432ERS9-F1
#
_cell.length_a   1.000
_cell.length_b   1.000
_cell.length_c   1.000
_cell.angle_alpha   90.00
_cell.angle_beta   90.00
_cell.angle_gamma   90.00
#
_symmetry.space_group_name_H-M   'P 1'
#
loop_
_entity.id
_entity.type
_entity.pdbx_description
1 polymer ?
#
loop_
_entity_poly.entity_id
_entity_poly.type
_entity_poly.pdbx_seq_one_letter_code
_entity_poly.pdbx_strand_id
1 'polypeptide(L)'
;MSFIFSLSGKTRVVSRSLMVVVMLLAGLTLCGCDTENYEEAETVQHPAGFDVESFVEAAGMGEYDTVFTMIKNGADVNAKNSKGQTALMRAVYNRQQDVVRLLLTHKANPEIRTPTGNSVLVNAARVGDRGIVELLLDAGVDINEKDADPADVTAINIAAYRENVQVFNLLLERGADYSTPSATGFTPLLSAVKSGNLAITRKLLAKGADLEYKTKSGQTALTIARQNNHQAMVNLLERAGARE
;
A
#
# COMPACT_ATOMS: atom_id res chain seq x y z
N MET A 1 11.92 3.06 38.86
CA MET A 1 13.19 2.89 39.60
C MET A 1 14.19 2.19 38.68
N SER A 2 15.23 2.88 38.23
CA SER A 2 16.28 2.30 37.38
C SER A 2 17.37 1.70 38.25
N PHE A 3 17.69 0.43 38.07
CA PHE A 3 18.85 -0.21 38.68
C PHE A 3 20.05 -0.11 37.74
N ILE A 4 21.13 0.50 38.20
CA ILE A 4 22.41 0.57 37.50
C ILE A 4 23.32 -0.51 38.09
N PHE A 5 23.68 -1.51 37.30
CA PHE A 5 24.78 -2.41 37.64
C PHE A 5 26.03 -2.03 36.83
N SER A 6 27.12 -1.76 37.53
CA SER A 6 28.45 -1.52 36.95
C SER A 6 29.31 -2.76 37.18
N LEU A 7 29.71 -3.41 36.09
CA LEU A 7 30.81 -4.38 36.08
C LEU A 7 31.63 -4.15 34.80
N SER A 8 32.88 -3.73 34.98
CA SER A 8 33.95 -3.70 33.98
C SER A 8 33.76 -2.78 32.75
N GLY A 9 33.34 -1.53 32.97
CA GLY A 9 33.71 -0.40 32.09
C GLY A 9 33.09 -0.34 30.70
N LYS A 10 32.03 -1.13 30.40
CA LYS A 10 31.20 -0.95 29.21
C LYS A 10 29.73 -0.92 29.60
N THR A 11 29.12 0.26 29.53
CA THR A 11 27.67 0.43 29.66
C THR A 11 26.96 -0.22 28.48
N ARG A 12 26.17 -1.27 28.74
CA ARG A 12 25.19 -1.81 27.79
C ARG A 12 23.81 -1.65 28.39
N VAL A 13 22.93 -0.97 27.68
CA VAL A 13 21.50 -0.90 28.01
C VAL A 13 20.89 -2.23 27.61
N VAL A 14 20.52 -3.04 28.59
CA VAL A 14 19.83 -4.31 28.34
C VAL A 14 18.34 -4.03 28.36
N SER A 15 17.64 -4.28 27.24
CA SER A 15 16.19 -4.15 27.16
C SER A 15 15.51 -5.03 28.22
N ARG A 16 14.44 -4.51 28.84
CA ARG A 16 13.60 -5.24 29.82
C ARG A 16 13.19 -6.63 29.33
N SER A 17 12.98 -6.80 28.01
CA SER A 17 12.64 -8.10 27.42
C SER A 17 13.74 -9.16 27.60
N LEU A 18 15.02 -8.77 27.67
CA LEU A 18 16.12 -9.72 27.87
C LEU A 18 16.30 -10.11 29.34
N MET A 19 15.91 -9.23 30.28
CA MET A 19 16.01 -9.50 31.73
C MET A 19 14.99 -10.55 32.20
N VAL A 20 13.79 -10.57 31.59
CA VAL A 20 12.77 -11.60 31.85
C VAL A 20 13.26 -13.00 31.40
N VAL A 21 13.98 -13.08 30.28
CA VAL A 21 14.52 -14.34 29.76
C VAL A 21 15.66 -14.89 30.64
N VAL A 22 16.49 -14.02 31.23
CA VAL A 22 17.58 -14.44 32.15
C VAL A 22 17.03 -14.98 33.48
N MET A 23 15.91 -14.44 33.98
CA MET A 23 15.32 -14.91 35.24
C MET A 23 14.57 -16.24 35.10
N LEU A 24 14.00 -16.54 33.92
CA LEU A 24 13.34 -17.83 33.65
C LEU A 24 14.31 -19.02 33.63
N LEU A 25 15.62 -18.79 33.40
CA LEU A 25 16.65 -19.83 33.42
C LEU A 25 17.23 -20.09 34.83
N ALA A 26 16.91 -19.27 35.82
CA ALA A 26 17.52 -19.32 37.16
C ALA A 26 16.60 -19.87 38.28
N GLY A 27 15.37 -20.31 37.97
CA GLY A 27 14.51 -21.04 38.90
C GLY A 27 14.11 -20.31 40.19
N LEU A 28 14.04 -18.96 40.17
CA LEU A 28 13.60 -18.16 41.31
C LEU A 28 12.13 -17.75 41.15
N THR A 29 11.27 -18.20 42.06
CA THR A 29 9.88 -17.76 42.18
C THR A 29 9.78 -16.49 43.02
N LEU A 30 9.10 -15.46 42.51
CA LEU A 30 8.72 -14.29 43.29
C LEU A 30 7.38 -14.57 44.01
N CYS A 31 7.40 -14.43 45.34
CA CYS A 31 6.21 -14.41 46.18
C CYS A 31 5.55 -13.03 46.08
N GLY A 32 4.25 -13.02 45.76
CA GLY A 32 3.22 -12.03 46.11
C GLY A 32 3.53 -10.53 45.96
N CYS A 33 2.92 -9.89 44.96
CA CYS A 33 1.99 -8.75 45.17
C CYS A 33 1.47 -8.22 43.81
N ASP A 34 0.15 -8.16 43.72
CA ASP A 34 -0.69 -7.23 42.97
C ASP A 34 -0.49 -7.09 41.45
N THR A 35 -1.36 -7.81 40.73
CA THR A 35 -1.68 -7.61 39.32
C THR A 35 -2.59 -6.41 39.15
N GLU A 36 -2.03 -5.24 38.86
CA GLU A 36 -2.71 -4.13 38.16
C GLU A 36 -1.67 -3.05 37.86
N ASN A 37 -1.04 -3.14 36.70
CA ASN A 37 -0.47 -2.02 35.95
C ASN A 37 -0.01 -2.56 34.60
N TYR A 38 -0.88 -2.43 33.60
CA TYR A 38 -0.45 -2.47 32.21
C TYR A 38 0.66 -1.42 32.06
N GLU A 39 1.85 -1.85 31.62
CA GLU A 39 2.95 -0.95 31.29
C GLU A 39 2.43 0.07 30.26
N GLU A 40 2.18 1.30 30.71
CA GLU A 40 2.17 2.46 29.83
C GLU A 40 3.50 2.40 29.07
N ALA A 41 3.42 2.15 27.76
CA ALA A 41 4.54 2.24 26.88
C ALA A 41 5.20 3.60 27.12
N GLU A 42 6.48 3.56 27.50
CA GLU A 42 7.33 4.71 27.77
C GLU A 42 7.13 5.73 26.64
N THR A 43 6.39 6.80 26.95
CA THR A 43 6.10 7.86 25.99
C THR A 43 7.42 8.56 25.73
N VAL A 44 8.00 8.31 24.55
CA VAL A 44 9.13 9.10 24.06
C VAL A 44 8.63 10.53 23.99
N GLN A 45 9.12 11.34 24.93
CA GLN A 45 8.79 12.75 25.05
C GLN A 45 9.45 13.47 23.86
N HIS A 46 8.72 13.54 22.75
CA HIS A 46 9.10 14.33 21.59
C HIS A 46 9.14 15.81 21.98
N PRO A 47 10.16 16.58 21.55
CA PRO A 47 10.23 18.00 21.84
C PRO A 47 8.96 18.70 21.34
N ALA A 48 8.44 19.63 22.13
CA ALA A 48 7.20 20.33 21.85
C ALA A 48 7.14 20.89 20.41
N GLY A 49 6.15 20.47 19.60
CA GLY A 49 5.71 21.28 18.46
C GLY A 49 5.31 20.59 17.14
N PHE A 50 5.51 19.29 16.95
CA PHE A 50 5.06 18.62 15.71
C PHE A 50 4.12 17.47 16.00
N ASP A 51 2.82 17.76 15.89
CA ASP A 51 1.80 16.71 15.88
C ASP A 51 1.79 16.03 14.51
N VAL A 52 2.20 14.76 14.47
CA VAL A 52 2.19 13.94 13.24
C VAL A 52 0.78 13.86 12.64
N GLU A 53 -0.27 13.87 13.48
CA GLU A 53 -1.65 13.86 12.99
C GLU A 53 -1.93 15.13 12.18
N SER A 54 -1.57 16.31 12.71
CA SER A 54 -1.71 17.59 11.99
C SER A 54 -0.94 17.61 10.66
N PHE A 55 0.27 17.05 10.61
CA PHE A 55 1.06 16.99 9.37
C PHE A 55 0.44 16.08 8.32
N VAL A 56 -0.02 14.89 8.73
CA VAL A 56 -0.70 13.94 7.85
C VAL A 56 -2.02 14.52 7.33
N GLU A 57 -2.79 15.19 8.19
CA GLU A 57 -4.07 15.77 7.77
C GLU A 57 -3.89 17.00 6.86
N ALA A 58 -2.94 17.90 7.15
CA ALA A 58 -2.60 19.01 6.26
C ALA A 58 -2.21 18.51 4.85
N ALA A 59 -1.43 17.41 4.78
CA ALA A 59 -1.09 16.77 3.51
C ALA A 59 -2.31 16.19 2.78
N GLY A 60 -3.27 15.64 3.52
CA GLY A 60 -4.55 15.18 2.97
C GLY A 60 -5.44 16.30 2.47
N MET A 61 -5.48 17.42 3.18
CA MET A 61 -6.28 18.59 2.81
C MET A 61 -5.67 19.38 1.64
N GLY A 62 -4.42 19.10 1.28
CA GLY A 62 -3.74 19.79 0.18
C GLY A 62 -3.12 21.12 0.60
N GLU A 63 -2.91 21.34 1.90
CA GLU A 63 -2.36 22.58 2.44
C GLU A 63 -0.85 22.69 2.18
N TYR A 64 -0.49 23.01 0.93
CA TYR A 64 0.89 23.03 0.46
C TYR A 64 1.82 23.85 1.37
N ASP A 65 1.44 25.10 1.69
CA ASP A 65 2.28 26.01 2.48
C ASP A 65 2.45 25.52 3.92
N THR A 66 1.41 24.94 4.52
CA THR A 66 1.45 24.33 5.85
C THR A 66 2.44 23.15 5.84
N VAL A 67 2.27 22.22 4.89
CA VAL A 67 3.14 21.04 4.75
C VAL A 67 4.58 21.46 4.50
N PHE A 68 4.81 22.42 3.60
CA PHE A 68 6.15 22.93 3.29
C PHE A 68 6.81 23.55 4.53
N THR A 69 6.08 24.38 5.26
CA THR A 69 6.58 25.02 6.50
C THR A 69 6.90 23.98 7.56
N MET A 70 6.05 22.97 7.75
CA MET A 70 6.30 21.87 8.69
C MET A 70 7.58 21.10 8.33
N ILE A 71 7.78 20.76 7.06
CA ILE A 71 9.02 20.11 6.58
C ILE A 71 10.24 21.01 6.84
N LYS A 72 10.16 22.32 6.55
CA LYS A 72 11.25 23.28 6.80
C LYS A 72 11.61 23.40 8.27
N ASN A 73 10.64 23.23 9.16
CA ASN A 73 10.84 23.27 10.59
C ASN A 73 11.22 21.91 11.20
N GLY A 74 11.50 20.90 10.36
CA GLY A 74 12.06 19.61 10.80
C GLY A 74 11.03 18.50 11.04
N ALA A 75 9.80 18.62 10.53
CA ALA A 75 8.86 17.51 10.54
C ALA A 75 9.47 16.30 9.79
N ASP A 76 9.38 15.11 10.39
CA ASP A 76 9.75 13.87 9.72
C ASP A 76 8.72 13.54 8.65
N VAL A 77 9.12 13.67 7.38
CA VAL A 77 8.30 13.41 6.19
C VAL A 77 7.72 11.99 6.16
N ASN A 78 8.38 11.05 6.85
CA ASN A 78 8.04 9.63 6.91
C ASN A 78 7.33 9.22 8.20
N ALA A 79 7.01 10.17 9.08
CA ALA A 79 6.28 9.91 10.30
C ALA A 79 4.91 9.27 9.99
N LYS A 80 4.53 8.32 10.84
CA LYS A 80 3.26 7.61 10.75
C LYS A 80 2.35 8.07 11.87
N ASN A 81 1.10 8.38 11.53
CA ASN A 81 0.08 8.67 12.53
C ASN A 81 -0.39 7.39 13.26
N SER A 82 -1.38 7.52 14.15
CA SER A 82 -1.96 6.41 14.92
C SER A 82 -2.54 5.27 14.07
N LYS A 83 -2.90 5.55 12.80
CA LYS A 83 -3.41 4.56 11.83
C LYS A 83 -2.30 3.95 10.97
N GLY A 84 -1.05 4.32 11.21
CA GLY A 84 0.11 3.90 10.42
C GLY A 84 0.20 4.59 9.06
N GLN A 85 -0.50 5.71 8.86
CA GLN A 85 -0.50 6.46 7.59
C GLN A 85 0.59 7.54 7.59
N THR A 86 1.26 7.70 6.46
CA THR A 86 2.17 8.84 6.21
C THR A 86 1.43 9.98 5.51
N ALA A 87 2.05 11.16 5.51
CA ALA A 87 1.56 12.32 4.74
C ALA A 87 1.41 11.99 3.25
N LEU A 88 2.35 11.21 2.68
CA LEU A 88 2.31 10.80 1.27
C LEU A 88 1.08 9.94 0.97
N MET A 89 0.75 8.98 1.84
CA MET A 89 -0.43 8.14 1.65
C MET A 89 -1.74 8.95 1.68
N ARG A 90 -1.85 9.90 2.61
CA ARG A 90 -3.04 10.75 2.73
C ARG A 90 -3.18 11.69 1.54
N ALA A 91 -2.09 12.31 1.11
CA ALA A 91 -2.05 13.16 -0.08
C ALA A 91 -2.45 12.39 -1.35
N VAL A 92 -1.93 11.16 -1.52
CA VAL A 92 -2.30 10.27 -2.64
C VAL A 92 -3.79 9.92 -2.62
N TYR A 93 -4.31 9.49 -1.46
CA TYR A 93 -5.71 9.09 -1.33
C TYR A 93 -6.69 10.24 -1.63
N ASN A 94 -6.32 11.46 -1.25
CA ASN A 94 -7.12 12.67 -1.50
C ASN A 94 -6.75 13.40 -2.81
N ARG A 95 -5.89 12.83 -3.64
CA ARG A 95 -5.48 13.39 -4.95
C ARG A 95 -4.77 14.75 -4.90
N GLN A 96 -4.00 14.99 -3.85
CA GLN A 96 -3.27 16.26 -3.67
C GLN A 96 -1.95 16.24 -4.42
N GLN A 97 -2.00 16.32 -5.75
CA GLN A 97 -0.84 16.12 -6.63
C GLN A 97 0.37 17.01 -6.29
N ASP A 98 0.15 18.29 -5.97
CA ASP A 98 1.24 19.22 -5.63
C ASP A 98 1.89 18.88 -4.29
N VAL A 99 1.10 18.42 -3.32
CA VAL A 99 1.61 17.93 -2.03
C VAL A 99 2.35 16.60 -2.23
N VAL A 100 1.85 15.69 -3.07
CA VAL A 100 2.57 14.46 -3.42
C VAL A 100 3.95 14.78 -4.00
N ARG A 101 4.01 15.70 -4.97
CA ARG A 101 5.28 16.16 -5.57
C ARG A 101 6.21 16.76 -4.51
N LEU A 102 5.68 17.61 -3.63
CA LEU A 102 6.43 18.23 -2.54
C LEU A 102 7.05 17.18 -1.62
N LEU A 103 6.25 16.21 -1.18
CA LEU A 103 6.67 15.14 -0.27
C LEU A 103 7.75 14.25 -0.90
N LEU A 104 7.56 13.83 -2.16
CA LEU A 104 8.56 13.02 -2.89
C LEU A 104 9.87 13.79 -3.11
N THR A 105 9.79 15.10 -3.40
CA THR A 105 10.97 15.98 -3.52
C THR A 105 11.76 16.02 -2.19
N HIS A 106 11.06 15.97 -1.06
CA HIS A 106 11.63 15.93 0.28
C HIS A 106 11.85 14.51 0.82
N LYS A 107 12.01 13.51 -0.06
CA LYS A 107 12.39 12.13 0.28
C LYS A 107 11.36 11.37 1.13
N ALA A 108 10.07 11.64 0.93
CA ALA A 108 9.03 10.73 1.38
C ALA A 108 9.25 9.33 0.78
N ASN A 109 9.20 8.31 1.62
CA ASN A 109 9.43 6.92 1.25
C ASN A 109 8.09 6.25 0.84
N PRO A 110 7.89 5.94 -0.45
CA PRO A 110 6.66 5.30 -0.92
C PRO A 110 6.54 3.82 -0.52
N GLU A 111 7.63 3.20 -0.05
CA GLU A 111 7.66 1.80 0.39
C GLU A 111 7.06 1.59 1.80
N ILE A 112 6.81 2.67 2.54
CA ILE A 112 6.12 2.56 3.83
C ILE A 112 4.71 2.03 3.57
N ARG A 113 4.29 1.06 4.39
CA ARG A 113 2.97 0.44 4.34
C ARG A 113 2.20 0.69 5.64
N THR A 114 0.87 0.74 5.54
CA THR A 114 -0.02 0.68 6.70
C THR A 114 0.05 -0.71 7.34
N PRO A 115 -0.51 -0.91 8.55
CA PRO A 115 -0.62 -2.25 9.15
C PRO A 115 -1.40 -3.26 8.28
N THR A 116 -2.29 -2.78 7.42
CA THR A 116 -3.01 -3.57 6.41
C THR A 116 -2.20 -3.82 5.14
N GLY A 117 -0.96 -3.33 5.06
CA GLY A 117 -0.05 -3.56 3.94
C GLY A 117 -0.31 -2.70 2.71
N ASN A 118 -0.94 -1.54 2.86
CA ASN A 118 -1.36 -0.74 1.71
C ASN A 118 -0.18 -0.14 0.93
N SER A 119 -0.14 -0.45 -0.37
CA SER A 119 0.75 0.17 -1.34
C SER A 119 0.24 1.54 -1.78
N VAL A 120 1.15 2.51 -1.86
CA VAL A 120 0.82 3.86 -2.32
C VAL A 120 0.54 3.91 -3.83
N LEU A 121 1.24 3.09 -4.63
CA LEU A 121 1.00 3.00 -6.08
C LEU A 121 -0.37 2.36 -6.37
N VAL A 122 -0.72 1.30 -5.65
CA VAL A 122 -2.03 0.66 -5.77
C VAL A 122 -3.14 1.62 -5.34
N ASN A 123 -2.94 2.40 -4.27
CA ASN A 123 -3.86 3.47 -3.88
C ASN A 123 -4.01 4.54 -4.96
N ALA A 124 -2.91 4.98 -5.59
CA ALA A 124 -2.94 5.94 -6.69
C ALA A 124 -3.74 5.43 -7.90
N ALA A 125 -3.60 4.15 -8.25
CA ALA A 125 -4.43 3.51 -9.27
C ALA A 125 -5.90 3.36 -8.84
N ARG A 126 -6.16 3.12 -7.55
CA ARG A 126 -7.50 2.98 -6.96
C ARG A 126 -8.28 4.30 -6.98
N VAL A 127 -7.60 5.42 -6.72
CA VAL A 127 -8.20 6.74 -6.96
C VAL A 127 -8.21 7.02 -8.45
N GLY A 128 -7.23 6.56 -9.21
CA GLY A 128 -7.21 6.68 -10.66
C GLY A 128 -6.68 8.03 -11.13
N ASP A 129 -5.77 8.61 -10.36
CA ASP A 129 -5.10 9.85 -10.72
C ASP A 129 -3.81 9.52 -11.50
N ARG A 130 -3.83 9.77 -12.83
CA ARG A 130 -2.69 9.47 -13.70
C ARG A 130 -1.44 10.27 -13.30
N GLY A 131 -1.59 11.52 -12.88
CA GLY A 131 -0.46 12.38 -12.53
C GLY A 131 0.24 11.88 -11.27
N ILE A 132 -0.51 11.43 -10.28
CA ILE A 132 0.05 10.82 -9.06
C ILE A 132 0.72 9.47 -9.36
N VAL A 133 0.12 8.63 -10.20
CA VAL A 133 0.75 7.37 -10.63
C VAL A 133 2.08 7.65 -11.31
N GLU A 134 2.13 8.64 -12.21
CA GLU A 134 3.36 9.07 -12.89
C GLU A 134 4.42 9.55 -11.89
N LEU A 135 4.04 10.41 -10.94
CA LEU A 135 4.95 10.88 -9.87
C LEU A 135 5.56 9.74 -9.05
N LEU A 136 4.77 8.73 -8.70
CA LEU A 136 5.25 7.58 -7.91
C LEU A 136 6.18 6.68 -8.73
N LEU A 137 5.87 6.43 -10.00
CA LEU A 137 6.74 5.65 -10.88
C LEU A 137 8.07 6.39 -11.14
N ASP A 138 8.03 7.71 -11.31
CA ASP A 138 9.24 8.53 -11.47
C ASP A 138 10.08 8.58 -10.17
N ALA A 139 9.45 8.37 -9.01
CA ALA A 139 10.14 8.21 -7.73
C ALA A 139 10.73 6.80 -7.51
N GLY A 140 10.58 5.90 -8.48
CA GLY A 140 11.22 4.58 -8.47
C GLY A 140 10.45 3.49 -7.71
N VAL A 141 9.14 3.69 -7.45
CA VAL A 141 8.29 2.63 -6.88
C VAL A 141 8.26 1.43 -7.82
N ASP A 142 8.35 0.22 -7.28
CA ASP A 142 8.19 -1.00 -8.06
C ASP A 142 6.78 -1.05 -8.67
N ILE A 143 6.72 -1.00 -10.00
CA ILE A 143 5.47 -0.99 -10.77
C ILE A 143 4.63 -2.26 -10.56
N ASN A 144 5.27 -3.36 -10.16
CA ASN A 144 4.64 -4.66 -9.92
C ASN A 144 4.46 -4.96 -8.43
N GLU A 145 4.68 -3.98 -7.54
CA GLU A 145 4.39 -4.15 -6.12
C GLU A 145 2.93 -4.52 -5.90
N LYS A 146 2.71 -5.38 -4.90
CA LYS A 146 1.37 -5.81 -4.51
C LYS A 146 0.95 -5.11 -3.23
N ASP A 147 -0.32 -4.74 -3.19
CA ASP A 147 -1.00 -4.38 -1.95
C ASP A 147 -1.18 -5.66 -1.13
N ALA A 148 -0.78 -5.63 0.16
CA ALA A 148 -0.90 -6.79 1.03
C ALA A 148 -2.32 -6.96 1.64
N ASP A 149 -3.22 -6.01 1.36
CA ASP A 149 -4.67 -6.15 1.59
C ASP A 149 -5.18 -7.37 0.78
N PRO A 150 -6.09 -8.23 1.30
CA PRO A 150 -6.11 -9.67 1.05
C PRO A 150 -6.37 -10.09 -0.40
N ALA A 151 -6.63 -9.14 -1.29
CA ALA A 151 -6.72 -9.34 -2.72
C ALA A 151 -5.35 -9.57 -3.40
N ASP A 152 -4.20 -9.19 -2.82
CA ASP A 152 -2.85 -9.37 -3.41
C ASP A 152 -2.78 -8.82 -4.85
N VAL A 153 -3.17 -7.56 -5.02
CA VAL A 153 -3.37 -6.91 -6.33
C VAL A 153 -2.29 -5.89 -6.66
N THR A 154 -1.97 -5.78 -7.94
CA THR A 154 -1.09 -4.73 -8.48
C THR A 154 -1.91 -3.50 -8.92
N ALA A 155 -1.21 -2.39 -9.18
CA ALA A 155 -1.84 -1.17 -9.70
C ALA A 155 -2.55 -1.41 -11.04
N ILE A 156 -2.02 -2.27 -11.92
CA ILE A 156 -2.62 -2.54 -13.23
C ILE A 156 -3.90 -3.39 -13.11
N ASN A 157 -3.99 -4.31 -12.15
CA ASN A 157 -5.25 -5.02 -11.84
C ASN A 157 -6.34 -4.03 -11.41
N ILE A 158 -5.99 -3.09 -10.52
CA ILE A 158 -6.94 -2.08 -10.03
C ILE A 158 -7.37 -1.15 -11.16
N ALA A 159 -6.45 -0.67 -11.99
CA ALA A 159 -6.79 0.19 -13.13
C ALA A 159 -7.73 -0.51 -14.13
N ALA A 160 -7.50 -1.81 -14.39
CA ALA A 160 -8.37 -2.64 -15.22
C ALA A 160 -9.78 -2.78 -14.64
N TYR A 161 -9.88 -3.07 -13.33
CA TYR A 161 -11.17 -3.22 -12.65
C TYR A 161 -11.95 -1.90 -12.52
N ARG A 162 -11.26 -0.78 -12.26
CA ARG A 162 -11.84 0.55 -12.07
C ARG A 162 -12.07 1.30 -13.39
N GLU A 163 -11.88 0.63 -14.50
CA GLU A 163 -12.09 1.15 -15.85
C GLU A 163 -11.23 2.36 -16.22
N ASN A 164 -10.12 2.57 -15.51
CA ASN A 164 -9.26 3.73 -15.73
C ASN A 164 -8.26 3.46 -16.85
N VAL A 165 -8.72 3.66 -18.08
CA VAL A 165 -7.93 3.45 -19.31
C VAL A 165 -6.63 4.27 -19.31
N GLN A 166 -6.65 5.49 -18.75
CA GLN A 166 -5.49 6.38 -18.75
C GLN A 166 -4.37 5.91 -17.82
N VAL A 167 -4.72 5.48 -16.60
CA VAL A 167 -3.77 4.87 -15.66
C VAL A 167 -3.32 3.50 -16.18
N PHE A 168 -4.23 2.70 -16.71
CA PHE A 168 -3.90 1.39 -17.27
C PHE A 168 -2.88 1.49 -18.42
N ASN A 169 -3.08 2.45 -19.33
CA ASN A 169 -2.14 2.71 -20.42
C ASN A 169 -0.79 3.18 -19.89
N LEU A 170 -0.75 4.10 -18.93
CA LEU A 170 0.51 4.53 -18.30
C LEU A 170 1.27 3.34 -17.73
N LEU A 171 0.61 2.48 -16.96
CA LEU A 171 1.26 1.32 -16.35
C LEU A 171 1.81 0.36 -17.41
N LEU A 172 1.04 0.05 -18.46
CA LEU A 172 1.54 -0.75 -19.58
C LEU A 172 2.71 -0.10 -20.33
N GLU A 173 2.66 1.20 -20.57
CA GLU A 173 3.72 1.98 -21.22
C GLU A 173 5.02 1.96 -20.39
N ARG A 174 4.90 1.95 -19.06
CA ARG A 174 6.01 1.88 -18.10
C ARG A 174 6.46 0.45 -17.79
N GLY A 175 5.90 -0.56 -18.47
CA GLY A 175 6.34 -1.95 -18.37
C GLY A 175 5.72 -2.78 -17.25
N ALA A 176 4.53 -2.41 -16.76
CA ALA A 176 3.80 -3.23 -15.79
C ALA A 176 3.51 -4.62 -16.35
N ASP A 177 3.71 -5.65 -15.53
CA ASP A 177 3.32 -7.00 -15.86
C ASP A 177 1.80 -7.12 -15.88
N TYR A 178 1.27 -7.67 -16.98
CA TYR A 178 -0.16 -7.88 -17.17
C TYR A 178 -0.58 -9.35 -17.07
N SER A 179 0.31 -10.22 -16.59
CA SER A 179 0.07 -11.66 -16.44
C SER A 179 -0.10 -12.10 -14.99
N THR A 180 0.50 -11.40 -14.03
CA THR A 180 0.42 -11.77 -12.62
C THR A 180 -1.02 -11.77 -12.08
N PRO A 181 -1.49 -12.90 -11.52
CA PRO A 181 -2.81 -12.97 -10.92
C PRO A 181 -2.82 -12.40 -9.49
N SER A 182 -4.01 -11.95 -9.08
CA SER A 182 -4.33 -11.62 -7.69
C SER A 182 -4.41 -12.87 -6.79
N ALA A 183 -4.62 -12.68 -5.49
CA ALA A 183 -4.83 -13.78 -4.52
C ALA A 183 -6.02 -14.67 -4.89
N THR A 184 -7.01 -14.17 -5.63
CA THR A 184 -8.18 -14.93 -6.09
C THR A 184 -8.04 -15.47 -7.53
N GLY A 185 -6.87 -15.26 -8.14
CA GLY A 185 -6.60 -15.70 -9.51
C GLY A 185 -7.09 -14.70 -10.56
N PHE A 186 -7.34 -13.44 -10.23
CA PHE A 186 -7.71 -12.45 -11.24
C PHE A 186 -6.46 -11.84 -11.88
N THR A 187 -6.23 -12.15 -13.15
CA THR A 187 -5.29 -11.39 -14.00
C THR A 187 -5.92 -10.05 -14.39
N PRO A 188 -5.14 -9.06 -14.88
CA PRO A 188 -5.69 -7.81 -15.40
C PRO A 188 -6.76 -8.00 -16.49
N LEU A 189 -6.65 -9.05 -17.32
CA LEU A 189 -7.69 -9.38 -18.32
C LEU A 189 -9.00 -9.75 -17.63
N LEU A 190 -8.96 -10.67 -16.66
CA LEU A 190 -10.15 -11.08 -15.93
C LEU A 190 -10.75 -9.92 -15.13
N SER A 191 -9.91 -9.03 -14.58
CA SER A 191 -10.36 -7.80 -13.91
C SER A 191 -11.12 -6.87 -14.86
N ALA A 192 -10.62 -6.65 -16.08
CA ALA A 192 -11.28 -5.83 -17.10
C ALA A 192 -12.58 -6.46 -17.62
N VAL A 193 -12.60 -7.79 -17.76
CA VAL A 193 -13.80 -8.53 -18.19
C VAL A 193 -14.89 -8.45 -17.11
N LYS A 194 -14.51 -8.62 -15.84
CA LYS A 194 -15.41 -8.49 -14.69
C LYS A 194 -16.04 -7.11 -14.60
N SER A 195 -15.30 -6.05 -14.88
CA SER A 195 -15.81 -4.67 -14.92
C SER A 195 -16.55 -4.32 -16.21
N GLY A 196 -16.44 -5.13 -17.26
CA GLY A 196 -17.06 -4.86 -18.57
C GLY A 196 -16.26 -3.88 -19.44
N ASN A 197 -15.00 -3.59 -19.08
CA ASN A 197 -14.17 -2.65 -19.81
C ASN A 197 -13.67 -3.22 -21.15
N LEU A 198 -14.40 -2.95 -22.22
CA LEU A 198 -14.07 -3.40 -23.57
C LEU A 198 -12.75 -2.83 -24.09
N ALA A 199 -12.39 -1.60 -23.71
CA ALA A 199 -11.19 -0.93 -24.22
C ALA A 199 -9.91 -1.59 -23.69
N ILE A 200 -9.85 -1.82 -22.38
CA ILE A 200 -8.75 -2.51 -21.71
C ILE A 200 -8.70 -3.98 -22.15
N THR A 201 -9.86 -4.63 -22.24
CA THR A 201 -9.93 -6.03 -22.71
C THR A 201 -9.36 -6.17 -24.11
N ARG A 202 -9.79 -5.35 -25.08
CA ARG A 202 -9.23 -5.37 -26.46
C ARG A 202 -7.72 -5.18 -26.45
N LYS A 203 -7.22 -4.25 -25.63
CA LYS A 203 -5.79 -3.96 -25.52
C LYS A 203 -4.99 -5.16 -24.99
N LEU A 204 -5.49 -5.82 -23.96
CA LEU A 204 -4.87 -7.01 -23.38
C LEU A 204 -4.88 -8.19 -24.35
N LEU A 205 -6.00 -8.42 -25.05
CA LEU A 205 -6.08 -9.45 -26.08
C LEU A 205 -5.11 -9.20 -27.23
N ALA A 206 -4.98 -7.94 -27.69
CA ALA A 206 -4.01 -7.57 -28.71
C ALA A 206 -2.54 -7.76 -28.26
N LYS A 207 -2.29 -7.73 -26.95
CA LYS A 207 -0.97 -8.04 -26.35
C LYS A 207 -0.77 -9.54 -26.03
N GLY A 208 -1.72 -10.39 -26.40
CA GLY A 208 -1.64 -11.84 -26.17
C GLY A 208 -1.84 -12.25 -24.72
N ALA A 209 -2.62 -11.50 -23.94
CA ALA A 209 -3.04 -11.95 -22.62
C ALA A 209 -3.79 -13.30 -22.72
N ASP A 210 -3.51 -14.21 -21.79
CA ASP A 210 -4.11 -15.54 -21.78
C ASP A 210 -5.63 -15.47 -21.55
N LEU A 211 -6.37 -15.71 -22.63
CA LEU A 211 -7.82 -15.68 -22.69
C LEU A 211 -8.46 -16.84 -21.92
N GLU A 212 -7.76 -17.97 -21.82
CA GLU A 212 -8.26 -19.21 -21.24
C GLU A 212 -7.81 -19.39 -19.77
N TYR A 213 -7.08 -18.40 -19.22
CA TYR A 213 -6.68 -18.40 -17.83
C TYR A 213 -7.91 -18.50 -16.91
N LYS A 214 -7.80 -19.35 -15.89
CA LYS A 214 -8.87 -19.61 -14.92
C LYS A 214 -8.56 -18.98 -13.57
N THR A 215 -9.54 -18.31 -12.97
CA THR A 215 -9.48 -17.90 -11.56
C THR A 215 -9.28 -19.12 -10.66
N LYS A 216 -8.99 -18.90 -9.36
CA LYS A 216 -8.94 -20.00 -8.39
C LYS A 216 -10.28 -20.74 -8.23
N SER A 217 -11.39 -20.09 -8.57
CA SER A 217 -12.73 -20.70 -8.63
C SER A 217 -13.03 -21.39 -9.96
N GLY A 218 -12.06 -21.48 -10.88
CA GLY A 218 -12.21 -22.15 -12.17
C GLY A 218 -12.94 -21.34 -13.26
N GLN A 219 -13.16 -20.03 -13.06
CA GLN A 219 -13.89 -19.19 -14.01
C GLN A 219 -12.94 -18.64 -15.09
N THR A 220 -13.32 -18.79 -16.36
CA THR A 220 -12.65 -18.13 -17.50
C THR A 220 -13.20 -16.71 -17.72
N ALA A 221 -12.56 -15.95 -18.62
CA ALA A 221 -13.08 -14.66 -19.07
C ALA A 221 -14.53 -14.77 -19.59
N LEU A 222 -14.81 -15.80 -20.40
CA LEU A 222 -16.13 -16.00 -21.00
C LEU A 222 -17.21 -16.27 -19.95
N THR A 223 -16.92 -17.15 -18.96
CA THR A 223 -17.83 -17.43 -17.86
C THR A 223 -18.15 -16.17 -17.04
N ILE A 224 -17.13 -15.37 -16.71
CA ILE A 224 -17.32 -14.11 -15.96
C ILE A 224 -18.18 -13.11 -16.74
N ALA A 225 -17.91 -12.94 -18.03
CA ALA A 225 -18.66 -12.01 -18.88
C ALA A 225 -20.15 -12.38 -18.95
N ARG A 226 -20.48 -13.68 -19.03
CA ARG A 226 -21.85 -14.19 -19.05
C ARG A 226 -22.55 -14.02 -17.70
N GLN A 227 -21.90 -14.36 -16.60
CA GLN A 227 -22.47 -14.20 -15.26
C GLN A 227 -22.78 -12.75 -14.91
N ASN A 228 -22.00 -11.81 -15.42
CA ASN A 228 -22.22 -10.38 -15.23
C ASN A 228 -23.14 -9.75 -16.30
N ASN A 229 -23.71 -10.54 -17.22
CA ASN A 229 -24.58 -10.08 -18.31
C ASN A 229 -23.92 -9.05 -19.26
N HIS A 230 -22.61 -9.15 -19.47
CA HIS A 230 -21.85 -8.25 -20.36
C HIS A 230 -21.88 -8.75 -21.82
N GLN A 231 -23.03 -8.66 -22.51
CA GLN A 231 -23.20 -9.24 -23.86
C GLN A 231 -22.16 -8.76 -24.89
N ALA A 232 -21.81 -7.47 -24.87
CA ALA A 232 -20.79 -6.95 -25.78
C ALA A 232 -19.39 -7.54 -25.49
N MET A 233 -19.11 -7.88 -24.23
CA MET A 233 -17.88 -8.55 -23.80
C MET A 233 -17.88 -10.01 -24.25
N VAL A 234 -18.99 -10.72 -24.09
CA VAL A 234 -19.17 -12.10 -24.61
C VAL A 234 -18.86 -12.14 -26.10
N ASN A 235 -19.48 -11.26 -26.88
CA ASN A 235 -19.25 -11.19 -28.33
C ASN A 235 -17.79 -10.87 -28.68
N LEU A 236 -17.11 -10.04 -27.89
CA LEU A 236 -15.70 -9.74 -28.08
C LEU A 236 -14.83 -10.97 -27.82
N LEU A 237 -15.06 -11.66 -26.70
CA LEU A 237 -14.28 -12.83 -26.28
C LEU A 237 -14.48 -14.00 -27.25
N GLU A 238 -15.71 -14.28 -27.68
CA GLU A 238 -16.01 -15.33 -28.67
C GLU A 238 -15.32 -15.05 -30.01
N ARG A 239 -15.31 -13.79 -30.48
CA ARG A 239 -14.55 -13.39 -31.68
C ARG A 239 -13.04 -13.51 -31.50
N ALA A 240 -12.54 -13.37 -30.27
CA ALA A 240 -11.14 -13.59 -29.92
C ALA A 240 -10.80 -15.08 -29.76
N GLY A 241 -11.77 -15.98 -29.90
CA GLY A 241 -11.58 -17.42 -29.84
C GLY A 241 -11.77 -18.04 -28.46
N ALA A 242 -12.40 -17.33 -27.51
CA ALA A 242 -12.66 -17.83 -26.17
C ALA A 242 -13.53 -19.10 -26.21
N ARG A 243 -13.19 -20.08 -25.38
CA ARG A 243 -13.93 -21.34 -25.25
C ARG A 243 -14.53 -21.48 -23.85
N GLU A 244 -15.37 -22.51 -23.69
CA GLU A 244 -15.95 -22.92 -22.40
C GLU A 244 -14.97 -23.78 -21.59
#